data_AF-A0A967G0L8-F1
#
_entry.id   AF-A0A967G0L8-F1
#
_cell.length_a   1.000
_cell.length_b   1.000
_cell.length_c   1.000
_cell.angle_alpha   90.00
_cell.angle_beta   90.00
_cell.angle_gamma   90.00
#
_symmetry.space_group_name_H-M   'P 1'
#
loop_
_entity.id
_entity.type
_entity.pdbx_description
1 polymer ?
#
loop_
_entity_poly.entity_id
_entity_poly.type
_entity_poly.pdbx_seq_one_letter_code
_entity_poly.pdbx_strand_id
1 'polypeptide(L)' 'MENRYFEYRQYKNGLLSEEEWQARLFIALENHGIRRGQQWWFKVGRKLYPPDFVDLIDNLLRNETHIDIYKLFATWDGEE' A
#
# COMPACT_ATOMS: atom_id res chain seq x y z
N MET A 1 5.19 -6.91 1.11
CA MET A 1 5.87 -5.71 0.60
C MET A 1 6.86 -5.97 -0.53
N GLU A 2 7.54 -7.11 -0.59
CA GLU A 2 8.45 -7.44 -1.71
C GLU A 2 7.76 -7.41 -3.09
N ASN A 3 6.55 -7.98 -3.19
CA ASN A 3 5.74 -7.89 -4.42
C ASN A 3 5.40 -6.44 -4.80
N ARG A 4 5.15 -5.56 -3.81
CA ARG A 4 4.84 -4.14 -4.06
C ARG A 4 6.09 -3.39 -4.53
N TYR A 5 7.25 -3.71 -3.96
CA TYR A 5 8.52 -3.14 -4.41
C TYR A 5 8.87 -3.62 -5.83
N PHE A 6 8.60 -4.88 -6.17
CA PHE A 6 8.76 -5.40 -7.52
C PHE A 6 7.87 -4.65 -8.53
N GLU A 7 6.58 -4.48 -8.22
CA GLU A 7 5.65 -3.72 -9.06
C GLU A 7 6.06 -2.25 -9.20
N TYR A 8 6.52 -1.61 -8.11
CA TYR A 8 7.08 -0.25 -8.17
C TYR A 8 8.24 -0.17 -9.16
N ARG A 9 9.13 -1.17 -9.17
CA ARG A 9 10.23 -1.24 -10.15
C ARG A 9 9.71 -1.41 -11.58
N GLN A 10 8.65 -2.19 -11.79
CA GLN A 10 8.04 -2.33 -13.11
C GLN A 10 7.45 -0.99 -13.59
N TYR A 11 6.75 -0.27 -12.70
CA TYR A 11 6.23 1.07 -12.98
C TYR A 11 7.36 2.07 -13.32
N LYS A 12 8.40 2.14 -12.49
CA LYS A 12 9.57 3.03 -12.75
C LYS A 12 10.28 2.73 -14.06
N ASN A 13 10.22 1.49 -14.53
CA ASN A 13 10.80 1.06 -15.80
C ASN A 13 9.84 1.19 -16.99
N GLY A 14 8.63 1.73 -16.78
CA GLY A 14 7.60 1.92 -17.83
C GLY A 14 6.89 0.64 -18.26
N LEU A 15 7.03 -0.46 -17.49
CA LEU A 15 6.38 -1.74 -17.76
C LEU A 15 4.97 -1.84 -17.17
N LEU A 16 4.68 -1.04 -16.14
CA LEU A 16 3.32 -0.79 -15.67
C LEU A 16 2.95 0.66 -15.99
N SER A 17 1.73 0.86 -16.49
CA SER A 17 1.15 2.19 -16.62
C SER A 17 0.87 2.81 -15.25
N GLU A 18 0.66 4.14 -15.22
CA GLU A 18 0.24 4.85 -14.01
C GLU A 18 -1.07 4.27 -13.45
N GLU A 19 -2.04 4.00 -14.32
CA GLU A 19 -3.35 3.48 -13.91
C GLU A 19 -3.25 2.09 -13.26
N GLU A 20 -2.47 1.18 -13.87
CA GLU A 20 -2.20 -0.13 -13.28
C GLU A 20 -1.43 0.00 -11.97
N TRP A 21 -0.49 0.93 -11.88
CA TRP A 21 0.26 1.18 -10.66
C TRP A 21 -0.63 1.68 -9.52
N GLN A 22 -1.50 2.66 -9.79
CA GLN A 22 -2.45 3.19 -8.81
C GLN A 22 -3.39 2.10 -8.27
N ALA A 23 -3.88 1.20 -9.13
CA ALA A 23 -4.69 0.06 -8.69
C ALA A 23 -3.93 -0.88 -7.75
N ARG A 24 -2.62 -1.07 -7.95
CA ARG A 24 -1.77 -1.92 -7.09
C ARG A 24 -1.34 -1.24 -5.79
N LEU A 25 -1.30 0.09 -5.80
CA LEU A 25 -1.04 0.96 -4.65
C LEU A 25 -2.12 0.84 -3.57
N PHE A 26 -3.38 0.68 -4.00
CA PHE A 26 -4.50 0.43 -3.09
C PHE A 26 -4.26 -0.78 -2.17
N ILE A 27 -3.69 -1.87 -2.70
CA ILE A 27 -3.35 -3.07 -1.92
C ILE A 27 -2.23 -2.80 -0.88
N ALA A 28 -1.31 -1.86 -1.16
CA ALA A 28 -0.30 -1.46 -0.18
C ALA A 28 -0.94 -0.70 0.99
N LEU A 29 -1.95 0.14 0.70
CA LEU A 29 -2.75 0.84 1.69
C LEU A 29 -3.63 -0.09 2.52
N GLU A 30 -4.19 -1.14 1.93
CA GLU A 30 -4.93 -2.16 2.69
C GLU A 30 -4.04 -2.81 3.76
N ASN A 31 -2.84 -3.24 3.37
CA ASN A 31 -1.93 -3.96 4.25
C ASN A 31 -1.29 -3.07 5.33
N HIS A 32 -1.03 -1.80 4.99
CA HIS A 32 -0.29 -0.89 5.86
C HIS A 32 -1.11 0.29 6.38
N GLY A 33 -2.38 0.41 6.00
CA GLY A 33 -3.32 1.38 6.55
C GLY A 33 -3.84 0.96 7.91
N ILE A 34 -3.88 -0.33 8.24
CA ILE A 34 -4.24 -0.74 9.60
C ILE A 34 -3.10 -0.46 10.60
N ARG A 35 -3.43 -0.14 11.85
CA ARG A 35 -2.46 0.21 12.91
C ARG A 35 -1.28 -0.76 13.02
N ARG A 36 -1.55 -2.07 12.92
CA ARG A 36 -0.50 -3.11 12.99
C ARG A 36 0.43 -3.07 11.77
N GLY A 37 -0.13 -2.87 10.58
CA GLY A 37 0.61 -2.74 9.33
C GLY A 37 1.50 -1.51 9.29
N GLN A 38 1.00 -0.37 9.81
CA GLN A 38 1.81 0.82 10.05
C GLN A 38 2.96 0.51 11.00
N GLN A 39 2.68 -0.03 12.19
CA GLN A 39 3.72 -0.31 13.18
C GLN A 39 4.82 -1.21 12.63
N TRP A 40 4.47 -2.23 11.84
CA TRP A 40 5.46 -3.06 11.15
C TRP A 40 6.28 -2.25 10.13
N TRP A 41 5.62 -1.42 9.32
CA TRP A 41 6.28 -0.57 8.33
C TRP A 41 7.30 0.37 8.97
N PHE A 42 6.88 1.13 10.00
CA PHE A 42 7.73 2.10 10.71
C PHE A 42 8.88 1.45 11.47
N LYS A 43 8.70 0.24 12.05
CA LYS A 43 9.75 -0.43 12.85
C LYS A 43 10.73 -1.25 12.02
N VAL A 44 10.24 -1.88 10.96
CA VAL A 44 10.97 -2.89 10.17
C VAL A 44 11.01 -2.51 8.70
N GLY A 45 9.84 -2.32 8.07
CA GLY A 45 9.70 -2.17 6.62
C GLY A 45 10.62 -1.11 6.00
N ARG A 46 10.67 0.09 6.58
CA ARG A 46 11.51 1.20 6.09
C ARG A 46 13.01 0.88 5.98
N LYS A 47 13.51 -0.06 6.76
CA LYS A 47 14.93 -0.45 6.77
C LYS A 47 15.27 -1.46 5.69
N LEU A 48 14.26 -2.08 5.08
CA LEU A 48 14.41 -3.17 4.13
C LEU A 48 14.32 -2.73 2.66
N TYR A 49 13.87 -1.50 2.41
CA TYR A 49 13.62 -1.00 1.06
C TYR A 49 14.38 0.31 0.78
N PRO A 50 14.64 0.63 -0.50
CA PRO A 50 15.35 1.84 -0.85
C PRO A 50 14.56 3.13 -0.54
N PRO A 51 15.25 4.28 -0.38
CA PRO A 51 14.63 5.53 0.08
C PRO A 51 13.47 6.02 -0.79
N ASP A 52 13.57 5.91 -2.11
CA ASP A 52 12.54 6.36 -3.06
C ASP A 52 11.21 5.62 -2.87
N PHE A 53 11.27 4.30 -2.66
CA PHE A 53 10.11 3.50 -2.34
C PHE A 53 9.60 3.77 -0.92
N VAL A 54 10.50 4.03 0.03
CA VAL A 54 10.11 4.38 1.41
C VAL A 54 9.33 5.69 1.44
N ASP A 55 9.81 6.72 0.77
CA ASP A 55 9.16 8.03 0.71
C ASP A 55 7.78 7.95 0.07
N LEU A 56 7.64 7.11 -0.97
CA LEU A 56 6.35 6.86 -1.62
C LEU A 56 5.32 6.29 -0.63
N ILE A 57 5.67 5.20 0.05
CA ILE A 57 4.75 4.56 1.02
C ILE A 57 4.51 5.48 2.23
N ASP A 58 5.51 6.23 2.67
CA ASP A 58 5.36 7.19 3.76
C ASP A 58 4.41 8.35 3.41
N ASN A 59 4.47 8.88 2.19
CA ASN A 59 3.56 9.92 1.71
C ASN A 59 2.14 9.38 1.57
N LEU A 60 2.01 8.16 1.07
CA LEU A 60 0.75 7.46 0.94
C LEU A 60 0.06 7.28 2.29
N LEU A 61 0.79 6.80 3.30
CA LEU A 61 0.27 6.60 4.65
C LEU A 61 -0.03 7.90 5.40
N ARG A 62 0.54 9.04 5.00
CA ARG A 62 0.23 10.37 5.57
C ARG A 62 -1.04 10.99 5.00
N ASN A 63 -1.30 10.77 3.71
CA ASN A 63 -2.32 11.50 2.97
C ASN A 63 -3.66 10.76 2.86
N GLU A 64 -3.71 9.46 3.16
CA GLU A 64 -4.96 8.72 3.09
C GLU A 64 -5.82 8.77 4.36
N THR A 65 -7.11 9.02 4.13
CA THR A 65 -8.17 8.77 5.10
C THR A 65 -8.36 7.26 5.18
N HIS A 66 -8.06 6.64 6.32
CA HIS A 66 -8.19 5.20 6.50
C HIS A 66 -9.56 4.67 6.07
N ILE A 67 -9.60 4.03 4.90
CA ILE A 67 -10.68 3.10 4.58
C ILE A 67 -10.33 1.82 5.32
N ASP A 68 -11.09 1.54 6.38
CA ASP A 68 -11.06 0.23 7.02
C ASP A 68 -11.74 -0.77 6.06
N ILE A 69 -10.96 -1.30 5.11
CA ILE A 69 -11.47 -2.21 4.08
C ILE A 69 -12.12 -3.45 4.66
N TYR A 70 -11.76 -3.88 5.88
CA TYR A 70 -12.46 -4.95 6.57
C TYR A 70 -13.86 -4.54 7.01
N LYS A 71 -14.07 -3.27 7.40
CA LYS A 71 -15.43 -2.75 7.59
C LYS A 71 -16.19 -2.67 6.27
N LEU A 72 -15.54 -2.27 5.18
CA LEU A 72 -16.18 -2.26 3.85
C LEU A 72 -16.58 -3.68 3.42
N PHE A 73 -15.69 -4.65 3.51
CA PHE A 73 -16.01 -6.05 3.19
C PHE A 73 -17.11 -6.61 4.10
N ALA A 74 -17.11 -6.25 5.38
CA ALA A 74 -18.18 -6.62 6.29
C ALA A 74 -19.55 -6.02 5.90
N THR A 75 -19.60 -4.93 5.13
CA THR A 75 -20.87 -4.44 4.55
C THR A 75 -21.35 -5.29 3.37
N TRP A 76 -20.45 -6.00 2.69
CA TRP A 76 -20.80 -6.89 1.58
C TRP A 76 -21.31 -8.24 2.06
N ASP A 77 -20.88 -8.68 3.24
CA ASP A 77 -21.42 -9.86 3.93
C ASP A 77 -22.85 -9.64 4.47
N GLY A 78 -23.37 -8.39 4.43
CA GLY A 78 -24.66 -7.99 4.97
C GLY A 78 -25.75 -7.67 3.94
N GLU A 79 -25.47 -7.80 2.64
CA GLU A 79 -26.47 -7.62 1.57
C GLU A 79 -27.01 -9.00 1.15
N GLU A 80 -28.08 -9.46 1.83
CA GLU A 80 -29.06 -10.44 1.31
C GLU A 80 -30.28 -9.71 0.72
#